data_AF-B7ECT6-F1
#
_entry.id   AF-B7ECT6-F1
#
_cell.length_a   1.000
_cell.length_b   1.000
_cell.length_c   1.000
_cell.angle_alpha   90.00
_cell.angle_beta   90.00
_cell.angle_gamma   90.00
#
_symmetry.space_group_name_H-M   'P 1'
#
loop_
_entity.id
_entity.type
_entity.pdbx_description
1 polymer ?
#
loop_
_entity_poly.entity_id
_entity_poly.type
_entity_poly.pdbx_seq_one_letter_code
_entity_poly.pdbx_strand_id
1 'polypeptide(L)'
;MTSWIAPSALLPKMQPYLKNRNPRIRAKASMCFSKSVPSLGVEGIKEYGMDKLVQIAATQLSDQLPESREAARKLALELQAFYEKSQASSSGEVDDAPATSPDADADAGAESWEAFCQSKLSPLSAQAILRVTSTTKEGVAVGVTSTPPKEGVTVGC
;
A
#
# COMPACT_ATOMS: atom_id res chain seq x y z
N MET A 1 -20.69 -5.20 -2.59
CA MET A 1 -21.24 -5.86 -1.38
C MET A 1 -21.13 -5.01 -0.12
N THR A 2 -20.24 -4.03 0.00
CA THR A 2 -20.13 -3.17 1.22
C THR A 2 -20.53 -1.71 1.00
N SER A 3 -21.28 -1.41 -0.06
CA SER A 3 -21.68 -0.05 -0.41
C SER A 3 -22.61 0.63 0.61
N TRP A 4 -23.18 -0.11 1.58
CA TRP A 4 -24.20 0.38 2.50
C TRP A 4 -23.76 0.43 3.97
N ILE A 5 -22.49 0.10 4.26
CA ILE A 5 -21.94 0.18 5.62
C ILE A 5 -20.83 1.22 5.61
N ALA A 6 -20.88 2.16 6.56
CA ALA A 6 -19.81 3.13 6.74
C ALA A 6 -18.46 2.40 6.95
N PRO A 7 -17.41 2.72 6.16
CA PRO A 7 -16.12 2.05 6.26
C PRO A 7 -15.51 2.09 7.67
N SER A 8 -15.72 3.19 8.40
CA SER A 8 -15.24 3.37 9.79
C SER A 8 -15.83 2.33 10.75
N ALA A 9 -17.11 1.98 10.59
CA ALA A 9 -17.77 0.93 11.37
C ALA A 9 -17.43 -0.48 10.87
N LEU A 10 -17.06 -0.61 9.58
CA LEU A 10 -16.75 -1.89 8.95
C LEU A 10 -15.35 -2.40 9.32
N LEU A 11 -14.31 -1.55 9.26
CA LEU A 11 -12.93 -2.00 9.41
C LEU A 11 -12.66 -2.73 10.74
N PRO A 12 -13.13 -2.23 11.91
CA PRO A 12 -12.94 -2.95 13.18
C PRO A 12 -13.60 -4.34 13.16
N LYS A 13 -14.78 -4.46 12.54
CA LYS A 13 -15.50 -5.73 12.40
C LYS A 13 -14.81 -6.72 11.45
N MET A 14 -13.99 -6.23 10.52
CA MET A 14 -13.23 -7.08 9.60
C MET A 14 -11.97 -7.68 10.22
N GLN A 15 -11.41 -7.09 11.28
CA GLN A 15 -10.16 -7.55 11.89
C GLN A 15 -10.13 -9.04 12.28
N PRO A 16 -11.18 -9.63 12.88
CA PRO A 16 -11.19 -11.07 13.20
C PRO A 16 -11.13 -11.94 11.94
N TYR A 17 -11.75 -11.49 10.83
CA TYR A 17 -11.79 -12.23 9.58
C TYR A 17 -10.46 -12.20 8.83
N LEU A 18 -9.68 -11.12 8.98
CA LEU A 18 -8.31 -11.01 8.45
C LEU A 18 -7.34 -11.99 9.11
N LYS A 19 -7.65 -12.45 10.33
CA LYS A 19 -6.86 -13.44 11.09
C LYS A 19 -7.53 -14.83 11.12
N ASN A 20 -8.55 -15.06 10.29
CA ASN A 20 -9.29 -16.32 10.30
C ASN A 20 -8.39 -17.50 9.88
N ARG A 21 -8.59 -18.69 10.45
CA ARG A 21 -7.82 -19.88 10.06
C ARG A 21 -8.06 -20.27 8.60
N ASN A 22 -9.25 -20.03 8.06
CA ASN A 22 -9.59 -20.38 6.68
C ASN A 22 -9.03 -19.33 5.70
N PRO A 23 -8.08 -19.69 4.80
CA PRO A 23 -7.46 -18.75 3.88
C PRO A 23 -8.45 -18.07 2.93
N ARG A 24 -9.53 -18.76 2.51
CA ARG A 24 -10.55 -18.18 1.63
C ARG A 24 -11.33 -17.05 2.31
N ILE A 25 -11.56 -17.18 3.63
CA ILE A 25 -12.21 -16.13 4.43
C ILE A 25 -11.26 -14.94 4.55
N ARG A 26 -9.98 -15.17 4.85
CA ARG A 26 -8.97 -14.10 4.92
C ARG A 26 -8.86 -13.33 3.62
N ALA A 27 -8.79 -14.01 2.47
CA ALA A 27 -8.72 -13.35 1.17
C ALA A 27 -9.94 -12.47 0.88
N LYS A 28 -11.16 -12.95 1.17
CA LYS A 28 -12.37 -12.13 1.02
C LYS A 28 -12.38 -10.92 1.95
N ALA A 29 -11.95 -11.10 3.19
CA ALA A 29 -11.83 -10.02 4.16
C ALA A 29 -10.78 -8.99 3.72
N SER A 30 -9.62 -9.44 3.24
CA SER A 30 -8.53 -8.59 2.72
C SER A 30 -8.98 -7.76 1.52
N MET A 31 -9.66 -8.37 0.55
CA MET A 31 -10.26 -7.63 -0.57
C MET A 31 -11.26 -6.57 -0.12
N CYS A 32 -12.13 -6.92 0.83
CA CYS A 32 -13.13 -6.00 1.36
C CYS A 32 -12.46 -4.83 2.10
N PHE A 33 -11.44 -5.14 2.90
CA PHE A 33 -10.68 -4.18 3.67
C PHE A 33 -9.96 -3.18 2.75
N SER A 34 -9.17 -3.67 1.79
CA SER A 34 -8.48 -2.84 0.79
C SER A 34 -9.44 -1.93 0.04
N LYS A 35 -10.61 -2.41 -0.38
CA LYS A 35 -11.60 -1.58 -1.09
C LYS A 35 -12.26 -0.51 -0.23
N SER A 36 -12.28 -0.70 1.10
CA SER A 36 -12.98 0.20 2.03
C SER A 36 -12.06 1.26 2.63
N VAL A 37 -10.74 1.08 2.60
CA VAL A 37 -9.79 2.05 3.16
C VAL A 37 -9.80 3.37 2.39
N PRO A 38 -9.79 3.42 1.04
CA PRO A 38 -9.86 4.69 0.30
C PRO A 38 -11.13 5.50 0.57
N SER A 39 -12.25 4.82 0.88
CA SER A 39 -13.52 5.48 1.16
C SER A 39 -13.65 6.05 2.58
N LEU A 40 -12.65 5.85 3.45
CA LEU A 40 -12.58 6.52 4.75
C LEU A 40 -12.23 8.01 4.65
N GLY A 41 -11.56 8.43 3.58
CA GLY A 41 -10.99 9.76 3.48
C GLY A 41 -9.78 9.97 4.40
N VAL A 42 -9.27 11.20 4.44
CA VAL A 42 -8.06 11.56 5.19
C VAL A 42 -8.28 11.44 6.69
N GLU A 43 -9.41 11.94 7.15
CA GLU A 43 -9.82 11.97 8.55
C GLU A 43 -10.02 10.54 9.07
N GLY A 44 -10.71 9.68 8.30
CA GLY A 44 -10.96 8.31 8.71
C GLY A 44 -9.71 7.43 8.72
N ILE A 45 -8.74 7.67 7.83
CA ILE A 45 -7.44 6.98 7.86
C ILE A 45 -6.64 7.39 9.10
N LYS A 46 -6.63 8.69 9.44
CA LYS A 46 -5.98 9.20 10.65
C LYS A 46 -6.63 8.64 11.93
N GLU A 47 -7.96 8.61 11.99
CA GLU A 47 -8.73 8.11 13.14
C GLU A 47 -8.54 6.60 13.35
N TYR A 48 -8.62 5.81 12.28
CA TYR A 48 -8.43 4.36 12.38
C TYR A 48 -6.99 4.00 12.78
N GLY A 49 -6.03 4.78 12.27
CA GLY A 49 -4.60 4.65 12.53
C GLY A 49 -3.87 4.05 11.33
N MET A 50 -2.99 4.86 10.71
CA MET A 50 -2.18 4.45 9.57
C MET A 50 -1.21 3.31 9.92
N ASP A 51 -0.70 3.31 11.16
CA ASP A 51 0.11 2.23 11.73
C ASP A 51 -0.62 0.88 11.66
N LYS A 52 -1.90 0.83 12.07
CA LYS A 52 -2.70 -0.39 12.03
C LYS A 52 -2.98 -0.84 10.60
N LEU A 53 -3.24 0.10 9.70
CA LEU A 53 -3.47 -0.19 8.28
C LEU A 53 -2.23 -0.82 7.63
N VAL A 54 -1.05 -0.25 7.89
CA VAL A 54 0.22 -0.76 7.38
C VAL A 54 0.57 -2.12 7.98
N GLN A 55 0.31 -2.36 9.27
CA GLN A 55 0.46 -3.68 9.90
C GLN A 55 -0.47 -4.74 9.27
N ILE A 56 -1.72 -4.37 8.97
CA ILE A 56 -2.66 -5.26 8.30
C ILE A 56 -2.17 -5.60 6.89
N ALA A 57 -1.77 -4.60 6.10
CA ALA A 57 -1.20 -4.81 4.77
C ALA A 57 0.00 -5.76 4.82
N ALA A 58 0.95 -5.52 5.73
CA ALA A 58 2.14 -6.36 5.87
C ALA A 58 1.79 -7.81 6.24
N THR A 59 0.80 -8.01 7.10
CA THR A 59 0.32 -9.35 7.47
C THR A 59 -0.34 -10.08 6.29
N GLN A 60 -1.09 -9.36 5.45
CA GLN A 60 -1.76 -9.98 4.29
C GLN A 60 -0.82 -10.22 3.10
N LEU A 61 0.32 -9.53 3.01
CA LEU A 61 1.35 -9.78 1.98
C LEU A 61 1.98 -11.18 2.08
N SER A 62 1.98 -11.80 3.26
CA SER A 62 2.47 -13.16 3.47
C SER A 62 1.36 -14.23 3.44
N ASP A 63 0.14 -13.86 3.04
CA ASP A 63 -0.97 -14.81 2.98
C ASP A 63 -0.77 -15.86 1.88
N GLN A 64 -1.38 -17.03 2.09
CA GLN A 64 -1.30 -18.17 1.18
C GLN A 64 -2.01 -17.90 -0.16
N LEU A 65 -3.11 -17.15 -0.15
CA LEU A 65 -3.89 -16.89 -1.35
C LEU A 65 -3.38 -15.67 -2.11
N PRO A 66 -3.18 -15.78 -3.45
CA PRO A 66 -2.75 -14.65 -4.28
C PRO A 66 -3.74 -13.48 -4.21
N GLU A 67 -5.03 -13.75 -4.05
CA GLU A 67 -6.08 -12.75 -3.91
C GLU A 67 -5.88 -11.84 -2.69
N SER A 68 -5.46 -12.42 -1.56
CA SER A 68 -5.19 -11.64 -0.35
C SER A 68 -3.93 -10.79 -0.52
N ARG A 69 -2.89 -11.39 -1.10
CA ARG A 69 -1.62 -10.69 -1.38
C ARG A 69 -1.81 -9.52 -2.33
N GLU A 70 -2.62 -9.69 -3.36
CA GLU A 70 -2.90 -8.60 -4.32
C GLU A 70 -3.69 -7.47 -3.68
N ALA A 71 -4.71 -7.79 -2.87
CA ALA A 71 -5.43 -6.77 -2.10
C ALA A 71 -4.50 -6.02 -1.13
N ALA A 72 -3.56 -6.73 -0.50
CA ALA A 72 -2.56 -6.14 0.39
C ALA A 72 -1.58 -5.23 -0.34
N ARG A 73 -1.14 -5.60 -1.55
CA ARG A 73 -0.28 -4.77 -2.41
C ARG A 73 -0.96 -3.46 -2.77
N LYS A 74 -2.22 -3.55 -3.24
CA LYS A 74 -3.02 -2.37 -3.55
C LYS A 74 -3.16 -1.45 -2.34
N LEU A 75 -3.49 -2.01 -1.18
CA LEU A 75 -3.60 -1.25 0.06
C LEU A 75 -2.27 -0.56 0.43
N ALA A 76 -1.14 -1.25 0.32
CA ALA A 76 0.17 -0.67 0.63
C ALA A 76 0.51 0.54 -0.26
N LEU A 77 0.21 0.46 -1.57
CA LEU A 77 0.40 1.58 -2.50
C LEU A 77 -0.51 2.77 -2.17
N GLU A 78 -1.77 2.51 -1.83
CA GLU A 78 -2.71 3.56 -1.42
C GLU A 78 -2.25 4.26 -0.13
N LEU A 79 -1.72 3.51 0.84
CA LEU A 79 -1.21 4.05 2.10
C LEU A 79 0.06 4.88 1.90
N GLN A 80 0.97 4.45 1.02
CA GLN A 80 2.15 5.25 0.67
C GLN A 80 1.75 6.56 -0.03
N ALA A 81 0.88 6.49 -1.03
CA ALA A 81 0.40 7.69 -1.73
C ALA A 81 -0.30 8.66 -0.77
N PHE A 82 -1.06 8.11 0.19
CA PHE A 82 -1.67 8.90 1.26
C PHE A 82 -0.62 9.56 2.16
N TYR A 83 0.40 8.81 2.58
CA TYR A 83 1.48 9.30 3.41
C TYR A 83 2.19 10.50 2.76
N GLU A 84 2.62 10.34 1.52
CA GLU A 84 3.33 11.37 0.76
C GLU A 84 2.46 12.61 0.56
N LYS A 85 1.17 12.44 0.22
CA LYS A 85 0.21 13.55 0.12
C LYS A 85 0.01 14.29 1.44
N SER A 86 0.00 13.57 2.56
CA SER A 86 -0.15 14.17 3.89
C SER A 86 1.07 15.00 4.30
N GLN A 87 2.28 14.54 3.97
CA GLN A 87 3.52 15.27 4.21
C GLN A 87 3.65 16.53 3.34
N ALA A 88 3.19 16.47 2.08
CA ALA A 88 3.17 17.64 1.21
C ALA A 88 2.21 18.74 1.71
N SER A 89 1.14 18.36 2.42
CA SER A 89 0.16 19.30 2.96
C SER A 89 0.59 19.94 4.28
N SER A 90 1.58 19.37 4.99
CA SER A 90 2.14 19.94 6.24
C SER A 90 3.32 20.89 6.02
N SER A 91 3.82 21.02 4.79
CA SER A 91 5.01 21.84 4.44
C SER A 91 4.66 23.26 3.95
N GLY A 92 3.42 23.72 4.12
CA GLY A 92 2.97 25.01 3.60
C GLY A 92 2.61 26.02 4.69
N GLU A 93 3.60 26.63 5.36
CA GLU A 93 3.50 27.95 6.03
C GLU A 93 4.91 28.52 6.40
N VAL A 94 5.36 29.53 5.60
CA VAL A 94 6.19 30.76 5.87
C VAL A 94 7.57 30.60 6.59
N ASP A 95 8.73 31.06 6.07
CA ASP A 95 9.13 32.47 5.85
C ASP A 95 10.41 32.68 5.00
N ASP A 96 10.56 33.91 4.55
CA ASP A 96 11.50 34.60 3.65
C ASP A 96 12.97 34.72 4.15
N ALA A 97 13.94 34.32 3.30
CA ALA A 97 15.34 34.80 3.11
C ALA A 97 16.38 34.94 4.30
N PRO A 98 17.69 35.14 4.04
CA PRO A 98 18.63 34.40 3.18
C PRO A 98 19.91 33.90 3.90
N ALA A 99 20.45 32.78 3.39
CA ALA A 99 21.83 32.27 3.44
C ALA A 99 22.78 32.67 4.59
N THR A 100 23.19 31.67 5.41
CA THR A 100 24.57 31.56 5.95
C THR A 100 24.90 30.09 6.26
N SER A 101 25.92 29.56 5.57
CA SER A 101 26.75 28.36 5.85
C SER A 101 26.15 26.95 5.65
N PRO A 102 26.87 26.04 4.93
CA PRO A 102 26.56 24.61 4.88
C PRO A 102 27.42 23.89 5.93
N ASP A 103 26.81 23.30 6.97
CA ASP A 103 27.33 22.20 7.79
C ASP A 103 26.48 22.07 9.08
N ALA A 104 25.29 21.47 8.94
CA ALA A 104 24.56 20.79 10.01
C ALA A 104 23.36 20.07 9.37
N ASP A 105 23.20 18.81 9.72
CA ASP A 105 22.15 17.89 9.29
C ASP A 105 20.75 18.52 9.26
N ALA A 106 20.31 18.91 8.06
CA ALA A 106 18.95 19.30 7.77
C ALA A 106 18.14 18.08 7.31
N ASP A 107 17.92 17.13 8.22
CA ASP A 107 16.87 16.10 8.10
C ASP A 107 15.92 16.21 9.29
N ALA A 108 15.33 17.39 9.46
CA ALA A 108 14.36 17.67 10.51
C ALA A 108 13.04 18.11 9.86
N GLY A 109 12.13 17.16 9.65
CA GLY A 109 10.72 17.50 9.50
C GLY A 109 9.82 16.47 8.81
N ALA A 110 10.35 15.61 7.95
CA ALA A 110 9.54 14.61 7.27
C ALA A 110 10.13 13.22 7.45
N GLU A 111 9.59 12.44 8.40
CA GLU A 111 9.93 11.01 8.48
C GLU A 111 9.73 10.38 7.09
N SER A 112 10.78 9.79 6.51
CA SER A 112 10.65 9.05 5.25
C SER A 112 9.63 7.92 5.40
N TRP A 113 8.91 7.55 4.33
CA TRP A 113 8.01 6.38 4.32
C TRP A 113 8.72 5.11 4.82
N GLU A 114 10.02 5.00 4.52
CA GLU A 114 10.86 3.93 5.02
C GLU A 114 11.04 3.97 6.55
N ALA A 115 11.38 5.13 7.10
CA ALA A 115 11.52 5.32 8.55
C ALA A 115 10.19 5.04 9.27
N PHE A 116 9.07 5.48 8.70
CA PHE A 116 7.74 5.16 9.20
C PHE A 116 7.48 3.65 9.21
N CYS A 117 7.75 2.95 8.11
CA CYS A 117 7.56 1.50 8.05
C CYS A 117 8.45 0.76 9.06
N GLN A 118 9.71 1.15 9.20
CA GLN A 118 10.65 0.54 10.14
C GLN A 118 10.28 0.79 11.61
N SER A 119 9.68 1.95 11.94
CA SER A 119 9.24 2.24 13.31
C SER A 119 7.96 1.51 13.71
N LYS A 120 7.09 1.13 12.74
CA LYS A 120 5.79 0.50 13.01
C LYS A 120 5.73 -1.01 12.76
N LEU A 121 6.71 -1.57 12.05
CA LEU A 121 6.73 -2.98 11.63
C LEU A 121 8.01 -3.70 12.05
N SER A 122 7.96 -5.04 12.07
CA SER A 122 9.17 -5.85 12.13
C SER A 122 10.04 -5.63 10.88
N PRO A 123 11.37 -5.85 10.94
CA PRO A 123 12.26 -5.65 9.79
C PRO A 123 11.81 -6.38 8.52
N LEU A 124 11.36 -7.64 8.64
CA LEU A 124 10.88 -8.44 7.50
C LEU A 124 9.57 -7.88 6.91
N SER A 125 8.65 -7.47 7.77
CA SER A 125 7.37 -6.88 7.37
C SER A 125 7.58 -5.52 6.70
N ALA A 126 8.46 -4.67 7.25
CA ALA A 126 8.84 -3.39 6.66
C ALA A 126 9.44 -3.61 5.27
N GLN A 127 10.39 -4.53 5.13
CA GLN A 127 11.02 -4.83 3.85
C GLN A 127 10.03 -5.39 2.81
N ALA A 128 9.01 -6.13 3.24
CA ALA A 128 7.96 -6.62 2.33
C ALA A 128 7.12 -5.45 1.78
N ILE A 129 6.72 -4.51 2.63
CA ILE A 129 6.01 -3.29 2.23
C ILE A 129 6.88 -2.44 1.30
N LEU A 130 8.13 -2.19 1.69
CA LEU A 130 9.04 -1.32 0.94
C LEU A 130 9.30 -1.83 -0.47
N ARG A 131 9.45 -3.15 -0.66
CA ARG A 131 9.57 -3.75 -2.00
C ARG A 131 8.34 -3.53 -2.88
N VAL A 132 7.14 -3.55 -2.30
CA VAL A 132 5.91 -3.29 -3.06
C VAL A 132 5.85 -1.83 -3.46
N THR A 133 6.15 -0.92 -2.53
CA THR A 133 6.03 0.52 -2.70
C THR A 133 7.16 1.16 -3.50
N SER A 134 8.35 0.55 -3.55
CA SER A 134 9.49 1.09 -4.31
C SER A 134 9.33 0.89 -5.83
N THR A 135 8.67 -0.20 -6.25
CA THR A 135 8.52 -0.52 -7.69
C THR A 135 7.69 0.49 -8.48
N THR A 136 6.88 1.32 -7.82
CA THR A 136 6.09 2.36 -8.49
C THR A 136 6.93 3.55 -8.96
N LYS A 137 8.14 3.76 -8.41
CA LYS A 137 9.07 4.79 -8.90
C LYS A 137 9.82 4.38 -10.19
N GLU A 138 9.84 3.10 -10.55
CA GLU A 138 10.64 2.61 -11.70
C GLU A 138 9.86 1.76 -12.74
N GLY A 139 8.54 1.61 -12.60
CA GLY A 139 7.80 0.52 -13.27
C GLY A 139 6.67 0.89 -14.24
N VAL A 140 6.91 1.74 -15.25
CA VAL A 140 6.09 1.74 -16.49
C VAL A 140 6.99 1.33 -17.66
N ALA A 141 7.54 0.12 -17.62
CA ALA A 141 8.25 -0.45 -18.78
C ALA A 141 8.51 -1.97 -18.65
N VAL A 142 7.50 -2.81 -18.41
CA VAL A 142 7.66 -4.26 -18.71
C VAL A 142 6.34 -4.88 -19.18
N GLY A 143 6.29 -5.18 -20.48
CA GLY A 143 5.82 -6.49 -20.93
C GLY A 143 4.44 -6.59 -21.60
N VAL A 144 4.38 -6.38 -22.92
CA VAL A 144 3.70 -7.33 -23.82
C VAL A 144 4.65 -7.62 -24.98
N THR A 145 5.52 -8.62 -24.80
CA THR A 145 6.11 -9.32 -25.94
C THR A 145 5.10 -10.39 -26.37
N SER A 146 4.29 -10.09 -27.37
CA SER A 146 3.53 -11.11 -28.09
C SER A 146 4.38 -11.64 -29.25
N THR A 147 4.74 -12.91 -29.08
CA THR A 147 5.32 -13.92 -29.98
C THR A 147 5.00 -13.79 -31.49
N PRO A 148 5.93 -14.13 -32.40
CA PRO A 148 5.66 -14.22 -33.84
C PRO A 148 4.84 -15.49 -34.21
N PRO A 149 4.03 -15.47 -35.27
CA PRO A 149 3.33 -16.66 -35.73
C PRO A 149 4.28 -17.54 -36.56
N LYS A 150 4.42 -18.82 -36.17
CA LYS A 150 4.84 -19.88 -37.07
C LYS A 150 3.59 -20.48 -37.69
N GLU A 151 3.35 -20.22 -38.96
CA GLU A 151 2.44 -21.04 -39.75
C GLU A 151 3.25 -22.06 -40.55
N GLY A 152 2.93 -23.33 -40.32
CA GLY A 152 3.39 -24.44 -41.12
C GLY A 152 2.36 -25.55 -41.08
N VAL A 153 2.20 -26.16 -42.26
CA VAL A 153 1.92 -27.57 -42.56
C VAL A 153 0.53 -27.92 -43.17
N THR A 154 0.63 -28.67 -44.29
CA THR A 154 -0.28 -29.64 -44.98
C THR A 154 -1.15 -29.09 -46.13
N VAL A 155 -0.91 -29.44 -47.41
CA VAL A 155 -1.08 -30.71 -48.18
C VAL A 155 -2.54 -31.03 -48.54
N GLY A 156 -2.81 -31.10 -49.86
CA GLY A 156 -3.79 -32.02 -50.45
C GLY A 156 -4.90 -31.41 -51.30
N CYS A 157 -4.74 -31.41 -52.64
CA CYS A 157 -5.56 -32.16 -53.61
C CYS A 157 -4.95 -32.04 -55.01
#